data_AF-A0A9C7Z667-F1
#
_entry.id   AF-A0A9C7Z667-F1
#
_cell.length_a   1.000
_cell.length_b   1.000
_cell.length_c   1.000
_cell.angle_alpha   90.00
_cell.angle_beta   90.00
_cell.angle_gamma   90.00
#
_symmetry.space_group_name_H-M   'P 1'
#
loop_
_entity.id
_entity.type
_entity.pdbx_description
1 polymer ?
#
loop_
_entity_poly.entity_id
_entity_poly.type
_entity_poly.pdbx_seq_one_letter_code
_entity_poly.pdbx_strand_id
1 'polypeptide(L)'
;MSERVRSDDNLSCEVRVEEYLDIKAMIDEFGDAAYPAVRKYYFSCGYESGYDLLLALLKEKTMSREGIINDPPGSLLQLLQQFFTRRGGNQPVFEQEGDTVYFKTESNVYCPSPVAQKQTGVQHRDVCAIHKRAFMEGVAKVLEEFVPGIEIQYTNVSSRTTDPQADCVEAFHVVSPW
;
A
#
# COMPACT_ATOMS: atom_id res chain seq x y z
N MET A 1 12.20 -5.90 14.68
CA MET A 1 10.90 -6.10 14.04
C MET A 1 9.86 -5.89 15.12
N SER A 2 9.09 -4.80 15.06
CA SER A 2 8.02 -4.58 16.03
C SER A 2 7.05 -5.76 15.96
N GLU A 3 6.59 -6.25 17.12
CA GLU A 3 5.71 -7.43 17.21
C GLU A 3 4.43 -7.28 16.37
N ARG A 4 4.07 -6.05 15.97
CA ARG A 4 2.94 -5.74 15.10
C ARG A 4 3.04 -6.26 13.67
N VAL A 5 4.24 -6.55 13.14
CA VAL A 5 4.41 -7.02 11.75
C VAL A 5 4.52 -8.55 11.66
N ARG A 6 4.47 -9.28 12.78
CA ARG A 6 4.78 -10.72 12.83
C ARG A 6 3.60 -11.68 12.75
N SER A 7 2.37 -11.20 12.69
CA SER A 7 1.19 -12.05 12.52
C SER A 7 0.13 -11.30 11.73
N ASP A 8 0.11 -11.46 10.41
CA ASP A 8 -0.96 -10.85 9.63
C ASP A 8 -1.48 -11.88 8.63
N ASP A 9 -2.51 -12.60 9.08
CA ASP A 9 -3.49 -13.28 8.23
C ASP A 9 -4.15 -12.22 7.34
N ASN A 10 -3.46 -11.76 6.29
CA ASN A 10 -3.95 -10.69 5.42
C ASN A 10 -5.24 -11.04 4.63
N LEU A 11 -5.68 -12.28 4.76
CA LEU A 11 -6.94 -12.80 4.26
C LEU A 11 -7.98 -13.04 5.38
N SER A 12 -7.60 -12.95 6.65
CA SER A 12 -8.54 -13.00 7.77
C SER A 12 -9.46 -11.79 7.69
N CYS A 13 -10.75 -12.10 7.62
CA CYS A 13 -11.77 -11.07 7.67
C CYS A 13 -11.83 -10.45 9.07
N GLU A 14 -11.53 -11.23 10.12
CA GLU A 14 -11.56 -10.81 11.52
C GLU A 14 -10.58 -9.67 11.79
N VAL A 15 -9.32 -9.80 11.35
CA VAL A 15 -8.32 -8.74 11.51
C VAL A 15 -8.75 -7.45 10.80
N ARG A 16 -9.32 -7.56 9.60
CA ARG A 16 -9.78 -6.40 8.82
C ARG A 16 -11.00 -5.73 9.46
N VAL A 17 -11.85 -6.50 10.14
CA VAL A 17 -12.97 -5.96 10.91
C VAL A 17 -12.45 -5.17 12.10
N GLU A 18 -11.48 -5.69 12.85
CA GLU A 18 -10.88 -5.00 13.99
C GLU A 18 -10.24 -3.66 13.58
N GLU A 19 -9.39 -3.66 12.55
CA GLU A 19 -8.79 -2.42 12.03
C GLU A 19 -9.84 -1.40 11.60
N TYR A 20 -10.95 -1.83 10.99
CA TYR A 20 -11.98 -0.91 10.53
C TYR A 20 -12.80 -0.37 11.71
N LEU A 21 -13.00 -1.16 12.75
CA LEU A 21 -13.60 -0.68 14.00
C LEU A 21 -12.70 0.34 14.70
N ASP A 22 -11.38 0.19 14.67
CA ASP A 22 -10.45 1.20 15.20
C ASP A 22 -10.55 2.52 14.44
N ILE A 23 -10.54 2.46 13.09
CA ILE A 23 -10.77 3.64 12.24
C ILE A 23 -12.11 4.28 12.57
N LYS A 24 -13.16 3.46 12.69
CA LYS A 24 -14.50 3.93 13.03
C LYS A 24 -14.54 4.65 14.36
N ALA A 25 -13.93 4.07 15.40
CA ALA A 25 -13.89 4.65 16.73
C ALA A 25 -13.24 6.04 16.72
N MET A 26 -12.14 6.20 15.98
CA MET A 26 -11.49 7.50 15.82
C MET A 26 -12.37 8.52 15.10
N ILE A 27 -13.06 8.11 14.03
CA ILE A 27 -13.95 9.00 13.27
C ILE A 27 -15.22 9.35 14.08
N ASP A 28 -15.81 8.38 14.78
CA ASP A 28 -17.01 8.60 15.59
C ASP A 28 -16.72 9.57 16.76
N GLU A 29 -15.54 9.47 17.38
CA GLU A 29 -15.13 10.34 18.50
C GLU A 29 -14.69 11.74 18.05
N PHE A 30 -13.87 11.84 17.00
CA PHE A 30 -13.21 13.10 16.62
C PHE A 30 -13.73 13.71 15.31
N GLY A 31 -14.66 13.06 14.63
CA GLY A 31 -15.26 13.53 13.37
C GLY A 31 -14.23 13.71 12.25
N ASP A 32 -14.45 14.73 11.42
CA ASP A 32 -13.62 15.03 10.23
C ASP A 32 -12.13 15.24 10.56
N ALA A 33 -11.81 15.67 11.78
CA ALA A 33 -10.42 15.86 12.22
C ALA A 33 -9.63 14.54 12.33
N ALA A 34 -10.30 13.39 12.51
CA ALA A 34 -9.65 12.09 12.58
C ALA A 34 -9.05 11.66 11.24
N TYR A 35 -9.71 11.98 10.13
CA TYR A 35 -9.36 11.52 8.79
C TYR A 35 -7.89 11.73 8.41
N PRO A 36 -7.33 12.96 8.47
CA PRO A 36 -5.93 13.17 8.15
C PRO A 36 -4.98 12.48 9.14
N ALA A 37 -5.35 12.37 10.41
CA ALA A 37 -4.53 11.73 11.43
C ALA A 37 -4.44 10.21 11.22
N VAL A 38 -5.57 9.55 10.96
CA VAL A 38 -5.63 8.11 10.66
C VAL A 38 -4.89 7.81 9.36
N ARG A 39 -5.04 8.65 8.32
CA ARG A 39 -4.30 8.49 7.06
C ARG A 39 -2.80 8.57 7.29
N LYS A 40 -2.35 9.56 8.07
CA LYS A 40 -0.93 9.74 8.41
C LYS A 40 -0.40 8.54 9.19
N TYR A 41 -1.18 7.97 10.10
CA TYR A 41 -0.81 6.77 10.84
C TYR A 41 -0.53 5.59 9.89
N TYR A 42 -1.47 5.23 9.01
CA TYR A 42 -1.26 4.11 8.08
C TYR A 42 -0.16 4.37 7.06
N PHE A 43 0.00 5.63 6.63
CA PHE A 43 1.16 6.03 5.83
C PHE A 43 2.47 5.75 6.57
N SER A 44 2.58 6.13 7.85
CA SER A 44 3.76 5.85 8.66
C SER A 44 4.00 4.35 8.87
N CYS A 45 2.95 3.55 9.05
CA CYS A 45 3.07 2.09 9.11
C CYS A 45 3.60 1.49 7.78
N GLY A 46 3.12 2.01 6.66
CA GLY A 46 3.61 1.67 5.33
C GLY A 46 5.08 2.03 5.15
N TYR A 47 5.47 3.23 5.55
CA TYR A 47 6.84 3.72 5.50
C TYR A 47 7.79 2.87 6.35
N GLU A 48 7.43 2.55 7.60
CA GLU A 48 8.22 1.67 8.46
C GLU A 48 8.42 0.29 7.79
N SER A 49 7.35 -0.27 7.22
CA SER A 49 7.41 -1.56 6.52
C SER A 49 8.29 -1.52 5.27
N GLY A 50 8.18 -0.45 4.47
CA GLY A 50 9.02 -0.26 3.30
C GLY A 50 10.48 -0.04 3.65
N TYR A 51 10.77 0.67 4.74
CA TYR A 51 12.13 0.90 5.23
C TYR A 51 12.78 -0.42 5.65
N ASP A 52 12.09 -1.21 6.47
CA ASP A 52 12.56 -2.52 6.92
C ASP A 52 12.80 -3.45 5.73
N LEU A 53 11.90 -3.44 4.75
CA LEU A 53 12.05 -4.22 3.52
C LEU A 53 13.24 -3.78 2.68
N LEU A 54 13.39 -2.48 2.41
CA LEU A 54 14.53 -1.95 1.64
C LEU A 54 15.85 -2.31 2.33
N LEU A 55 15.92 -2.16 3.66
CA LEU A 55 17.10 -2.57 4.43
C LEU A 55 17.41 -4.06 4.27
N ALA A 56 16.39 -4.93 4.27
CA ALA A 56 16.59 -6.35 4.03
C ALA A 56 17.11 -6.63 2.60
N LEU A 57 16.52 -6.01 1.58
CA LEU A 57 16.94 -6.16 0.18
C LEU A 57 18.36 -5.64 -0.07
N LEU A 58 18.76 -4.55 0.60
CA LEU A 58 20.14 -4.06 0.59
C LEU A 58 21.11 -5.06 1.21
N LYS A 59 20.75 -5.67 2.35
CA LYS A 59 21.59 -6.71 3.01
C LYS A 59 21.72 -7.97 2.15
N GLU A 60 20.66 -8.32 1.44
CA GLU A 60 20.63 -9.44 0.49
C GLU A 60 21.32 -9.11 -0.84
N LYS A 61 21.71 -7.84 -1.06
CA LYS A 61 22.32 -7.33 -2.29
C LYS A 61 21.44 -7.49 -3.53
N THR A 62 20.12 -7.53 -3.33
CA THR A 62 19.13 -7.61 -4.42
C THR A 62 18.67 -6.22 -4.88
N MET A 63 18.92 -5.19 -4.08
CA MET A 63 18.81 -3.78 -4.46
C MET A 63 20.10 -3.03 -4.09
N SER A 64 20.34 -1.92 -4.77
CA SER A 64 21.43 -1.00 -4.45
C SER A 64 21.04 0.42 -4.84
N ARG A 65 21.72 1.43 -4.27
CA ARG A 65 21.48 2.83 -4.62
C ARG A 65 21.69 3.09 -6.11
N GLU A 66 22.75 2.53 -6.70
CA GLU A 66 23.05 2.67 -8.12
C GLU A 66 21.97 2.03 -8.99
N GLY A 67 21.47 0.85 -8.59
CA GLY A 67 20.33 0.21 -9.26
C GLY A 67 19.07 1.07 -9.23
N ILE A 68 18.76 1.68 -8.07
CA ILE A 68 17.60 2.57 -7.93
C ILE A 68 17.73 3.81 -8.81
N ILE A 69 18.93 4.39 -8.93
CA ILE A 69 19.17 5.56 -9.78
C ILE A 69 19.01 5.22 -11.26
N ASN A 70 19.50 4.06 -11.69
CA ASN A 70 19.48 3.65 -13.09
C ASN A 70 18.11 3.16 -13.58
N ASP A 71 17.28 2.64 -12.67
CA ASP A 71 15.91 2.19 -12.97
C ASP A 71 14.98 2.42 -11.76
N PRO A 72 14.55 3.68 -11.51
CA PRO A 72 13.62 4.01 -10.44
C PRO A 72 12.29 3.23 -10.51
N PRO A 73 11.59 3.15 -11.66
CA PRO A 73 10.33 2.42 -11.74
C PRO A 73 10.51 0.92 -11.53
N GLY A 74 11.55 0.31 -12.11
CA GLY A 74 11.85 -1.10 -11.88
C GLY A 74 12.22 -1.42 -10.44
N SER A 75 12.90 -0.50 -9.76
CA SER A 75 13.22 -0.62 -8.33
C SER A 75 11.98 -0.51 -7.45
N LEU A 76 11.04 0.37 -7.79
CA LEU A 76 9.74 0.43 -7.13
C LEU A 76 8.94 -0.86 -7.35
N LEU A 77 8.87 -1.32 -8.59
CA LEU A 77 8.24 -2.59 -8.95
C LEU A 77 8.81 -3.75 -8.11
N GLN A 78 10.13 -3.86 -8.01
CA GLN A 78 10.80 -4.88 -7.22
C GLN A 78 10.47 -4.76 -5.73
N LEU A 79 10.50 -3.54 -5.15
CA LEU A 79 10.17 -3.31 -3.75
C LEU A 79 8.73 -3.77 -3.44
N LEU A 80 7.77 -3.40 -4.29
CA LEU A 80 6.38 -3.77 -4.12
C LEU A 80 6.17 -5.29 -4.30
N GLN A 81 6.78 -5.90 -5.32
CA GLN A 81 6.73 -7.36 -5.50
C GLN A 81 7.29 -8.11 -4.29
N GLN A 82 8.42 -7.66 -3.75
CA GLN A 82 9.04 -8.26 -2.57
C GLN A 82 8.20 -8.07 -1.32
N PHE A 83 7.52 -6.93 -1.19
CA PHE A 83 6.58 -6.69 -0.10
C PHE A 83 5.46 -7.75 -0.10
N PHE A 84 4.75 -7.92 -1.23
CA PHE A 84 3.65 -8.90 -1.31
C PHE A 84 4.14 -10.36 -1.26
N THR A 85 5.33 -10.64 -1.82
CA THR A 85 5.94 -11.97 -1.74
C THR A 85 6.24 -12.38 -0.31
N ARG A 86 6.85 -11.49 0.49
CA ARG A 86 7.20 -11.77 1.89
C ARG A 86 5.99 -11.74 2.81
N ARG A 87 5.04 -10.84 2.56
CA ARG A 87 3.81 -10.70 3.33
C ARG A 87 2.86 -11.88 3.13
N GLY A 88 2.85 -12.49 1.94
CA GLY A 88 1.86 -13.49 1.56
C GLY A 88 0.46 -12.91 1.35
N GLY A 89 -0.51 -13.75 0.99
CA GLY A 89 -1.89 -13.34 0.70
C GLY A 89 -2.14 -13.04 -0.78
N ASN A 90 -3.07 -12.13 -1.08
CA ASN A 90 -3.40 -11.74 -2.45
C ASN A 90 -2.17 -11.18 -3.16
N GLN A 91 -1.69 -11.91 -4.18
CA GLN A 91 -0.62 -11.45 -5.04
C GLN A 91 -1.25 -10.64 -6.17
N PRO A 92 -1.12 -9.30 -6.16
CA PRO A 92 -1.55 -8.51 -7.30
C PRO A 92 -0.72 -8.87 -8.54
N VAL A 93 -1.29 -8.59 -9.71
CA VAL A 93 -0.51 -8.53 -10.94
C VAL A 93 0.23 -7.19 -10.94
N PHE A 94 1.53 -7.24 -11.18
CA PHE A 94 2.36 -6.05 -11.30
C PHE A 94 2.83 -5.89 -12.74
N GLU A 95 2.69 -4.68 -13.25
CA GLU A 95 3.10 -4.31 -14.61
C GLU A 95 3.86 -2.98 -14.55
N GLN A 96 4.79 -2.79 -15.47
CA GLN A 96 5.50 -1.52 -15.65
C GLN A 96 5.29 -1.05 -17.09
N GLU A 97 4.89 0.21 -17.25
CA GLU A 97 4.76 0.88 -18.54
C GLU A 97 5.55 2.19 -18.49
N GLY A 98 6.76 2.18 -19.05
CA GLY A 98 7.70 3.29 -18.94
C GLY A 98 7.98 3.61 -17.48
N ASP A 99 7.61 4.83 -17.08
CA ASP A 99 7.83 5.38 -15.74
C ASP A 99 6.71 5.07 -14.75
N THR A 100 5.69 4.32 -15.17
CA THR A 100 4.53 4.00 -14.33
C THR A 100 4.55 2.53 -13.92
N VAL A 101 4.44 2.28 -12.62
CA VAL A 101 4.23 0.95 -12.04
C VAL A 101 2.76 0.78 -11.71
N TYR A 102 2.13 -0.23 -12.30
CA TYR A 102 0.75 -0.61 -12.01
C TYR A 102 0.68 -1.77 -11.03
N PHE A 103 -0.25 -1.66 -10.11
CA PHE A 103 -0.69 -2.70 -9.19
C PHE A 103 -2.14 -3.04 -9.52
N LYS A 104 -2.40 -4.28 -9.93
CA LYS A 104 -3.74 -4.75 -10.30
C LYS A 104 -4.16 -5.91 -9.43
N THR A 105 -5.30 -5.76 -8.74
CA THR A 105 -5.99 -6.89 -8.09
C THR A 105 -7.24 -7.24 -8.89
N GLU A 106 -7.21 -8.39 -9.57
CA GLU A 106 -8.31 -8.88 -10.42
C GLU A 106 -9.61 -9.08 -9.64
N SER A 107 -10.74 -8.72 -10.24
CA SER A 107 -12.08 -8.74 -9.62
C SER A 107 -12.46 -10.07 -8.98
N ASN A 108 -11.99 -11.19 -9.54
CA ASN A 108 -12.18 -12.56 -9.07
C ASN A 108 -11.36 -12.91 -7.81
N VAL A 109 -10.35 -12.12 -7.44
CA VAL A 109 -9.54 -12.31 -6.23
C VAL A 109 -10.32 -11.84 -5.01
N TYR A 110 -10.41 -12.70 -3.99
CA TYR A 110 -11.12 -12.40 -2.75
C TYR A 110 -10.54 -11.16 -2.07
N CYS A 111 -11.40 -10.20 -1.72
CA CYS A 111 -11.04 -9.04 -0.92
C CYS A 111 -11.84 -9.08 0.38
N PRO A 112 -11.21 -9.02 1.57
CA PRO A 112 -11.94 -8.97 2.83
C PRO A 112 -12.64 -7.63 3.09
N SER A 113 -12.26 -6.56 2.37
CA SER A 113 -12.76 -5.21 2.64
C SER A 113 -14.27 -5.02 2.47
N PRO A 114 -14.93 -5.54 1.41
CA PRO A 114 -16.38 -5.45 1.30
C PRO A 114 -17.11 -6.15 2.45
N VAL A 115 -16.59 -7.28 2.94
CA VAL A 115 -17.18 -8.02 4.07
C VAL A 115 -17.01 -7.22 5.36
N ALA A 116 -15.79 -6.78 5.66
CA ALA A 116 -15.49 -6.01 6.86
C ALA A 116 -16.26 -4.67 6.90
N GLN A 117 -16.47 -4.01 5.76
CA GLN A 117 -17.31 -2.80 5.70
C GLN A 117 -18.78 -3.08 6.00
N LYS A 118 -19.33 -4.17 5.46
CA LYS A 118 -20.71 -4.56 5.76
C LYS A 118 -20.91 -4.81 7.25
N GLN A 119 -19.90 -5.34 7.93
CA GLN A 119 -19.97 -5.65 9.37
C GLN A 119 -19.74 -4.42 10.26
N THR A 120 -18.86 -3.50 9.86
CA THR A 120 -18.45 -2.35 10.70
C THR A 120 -19.23 -1.06 10.42
N GLY A 121 -19.84 -0.95 9.24
CA GLY A 121 -20.55 0.26 8.81
C GLY A 121 -19.65 1.44 8.41
N VAL A 122 -18.33 1.25 8.36
CA VAL A 122 -17.39 2.27 7.88
C VAL A 122 -17.55 2.47 6.38
N GLN A 123 -17.52 3.72 5.92
CA GLN A 123 -17.59 3.99 4.49
C GLN A 123 -16.34 3.45 3.78
N HIS A 124 -16.54 2.78 2.64
CA HIS A 124 -15.44 2.17 1.88
C HIS A 124 -14.37 3.18 1.46
N ARG A 125 -14.80 4.39 1.08
CA ARG A 125 -13.89 5.47 0.68
C ARG A 125 -12.87 5.77 1.78
N ASP A 126 -13.31 5.67 3.04
CA ASP A 126 -12.49 5.92 4.22
C ASP A 126 -11.49 4.77 4.36
N VAL A 127 -11.94 3.53 4.28
CA VAL A 127 -11.08 2.35 4.36
C VAL A 127 -10.02 2.30 3.25
N CYS A 128 -10.41 2.37 1.97
CA CYS A 128 -9.43 2.16 0.90
C CYS A 128 -8.43 3.31 0.83
N ALA A 129 -8.89 4.57 0.88
CA ALA A 129 -7.99 5.72 0.81
C ALA A 129 -7.11 5.90 2.04
N ILE A 130 -7.65 5.64 3.25
CA ILE A 130 -6.96 5.96 4.51
C ILE A 130 -6.12 4.79 5.02
N HIS A 131 -6.56 3.55 4.79
CA HIS A 131 -5.83 2.37 5.25
C HIS A 131 -4.90 1.83 4.17
N LYS A 132 -5.46 1.29 3.07
CA LYS A 132 -4.68 0.53 2.08
C LYS A 132 -3.78 1.41 1.24
N ARG A 133 -4.34 2.49 0.68
CA ARG A 133 -3.62 3.37 -0.24
C ARG A 133 -2.55 4.16 0.49
N ALA A 134 -2.90 4.78 1.62
CA ALA A 134 -1.93 5.45 2.48
C ALA A 134 -0.76 4.53 2.86
N PHE A 135 -1.03 3.26 3.18
CA PHE A 135 0.03 2.29 3.48
C PHE A 135 0.94 2.06 2.26
N MET A 136 0.38 1.81 1.07
CA MET A 136 1.20 1.55 -0.12
C MET A 136 1.98 2.80 -0.57
N GLU A 137 1.40 3.98 -0.43
CA GLU A 137 2.11 5.25 -0.61
C GLU A 137 3.29 5.37 0.37
N GLY A 138 3.10 5.00 1.63
CA GLY A 138 4.16 4.96 2.63
C GLY A 138 5.31 4.03 2.24
N VAL A 139 5.00 2.82 1.75
CA VAL A 139 6.01 1.87 1.25
C VAL A 139 6.79 2.48 0.09
N ALA A 140 6.10 3.06 -0.89
CA ALA A 140 6.73 3.67 -2.05
C ALA A 140 7.62 4.88 -1.67
N LYS A 141 7.17 5.70 -0.71
CA LYS A 141 7.88 6.91 -0.26
C LYS A 141 9.30 6.65 0.20
N VAL A 142 9.58 5.44 0.68
CA VAL A 142 10.93 5.03 1.11
C VAL A 142 11.94 5.22 -0.03
N LEU A 143 11.59 4.92 -1.27
CA LEU A 143 12.51 5.12 -2.40
C LEU A 143 12.81 6.60 -2.66
N GLU A 144 11.80 7.47 -2.58
CA GLU A 144 11.96 8.92 -2.74
C GLU A 144 12.92 9.51 -1.70
N GLU A 145 12.77 9.11 -0.43
CA GLU A 145 13.54 9.69 0.68
C GLU A 145 15.03 9.30 0.65
N PHE A 146 15.35 8.10 0.15
CA PHE A 146 16.75 7.62 0.10
C PHE A 146 17.49 7.96 -1.18
N VAL A 147 16.79 8.35 -2.24
CA VAL A 147 17.39 8.68 -3.54
C VAL A 147 16.89 10.05 -4.00
N PRO A 148 17.69 11.12 -3.76
CA PRO A 148 17.29 12.48 -4.09
C PRO A 148 16.94 12.64 -5.57
N GLY A 149 15.81 13.30 -5.83
CA GLY A 149 15.32 13.58 -7.18
C GLY A 149 14.20 12.65 -7.64
N ILE A 150 14.06 11.46 -7.04
CA ILE A 150 12.91 10.59 -7.33
C ILE A 150 11.68 11.14 -6.61
N GLU A 151 10.60 11.33 -7.35
CA GLU A 151 9.25 11.59 -6.82
C GLU A 151 8.30 10.49 -7.32
N ILE A 152 7.38 10.00 -6.49
CA ILE A 152 6.41 8.98 -6.86
C ILE A 152 5.02 9.55 -6.65
N GLN A 153 4.29 9.68 -7.75
CA GLN A 153 2.92 10.17 -7.77
C GLN A 153 1.97 8.98 -7.81
N TYR A 154 1.08 8.91 -6.83
CA TYR A 154 0.13 7.83 -6.68
C TYR A 154 -1.25 8.21 -7.22
N THR A 155 -1.87 7.34 -8.02
CA THR A 155 -3.22 7.54 -8.55
C THR A 155 -4.04 6.24 -8.49
N ASN A 156 -5.30 6.35 -8.09
CA ASN A 156 -6.26 5.26 -8.25
C ASN A 156 -6.90 5.29 -9.64
N VAL A 157 -6.68 4.25 -10.42
CA VAL A 157 -7.20 4.12 -11.79
C VAL A 157 -8.61 3.53 -11.78
N SER A 158 -8.81 2.44 -11.04
CA SER A 158 -10.11 1.79 -10.90
C SER A 158 -10.26 1.14 -9.53
N SER A 159 -11.51 0.94 -9.10
CA SER A 159 -11.80 0.33 -7.80
C SER A 159 -13.17 -0.34 -7.79
N ARG A 160 -13.25 -1.47 -7.08
CA ARG A 160 -14.51 -2.19 -6.79
C ARG A 160 -15.53 -1.38 -5.99
N THR A 161 -15.09 -0.26 -5.41
CA THR A 161 -15.96 0.69 -4.75
C THR A 161 -16.88 1.41 -5.73
N THR A 162 -16.33 1.81 -6.87
CA THR A 162 -17.05 2.61 -7.86
C THR A 162 -17.81 1.70 -8.82
N ASP A 163 -17.20 0.57 -9.18
CA ASP A 163 -17.81 -0.47 -10.00
C ASP A 163 -17.49 -1.84 -9.38
N PRO A 164 -18.47 -2.55 -8.79
CA PRO A 164 -18.26 -3.86 -8.17
C PRO A 164 -17.64 -4.94 -9.07
N GLN A 165 -17.72 -4.78 -10.40
CA GLN A 165 -17.14 -5.72 -11.36
C GLN A 165 -15.73 -5.33 -11.81
N ALA A 166 -15.26 -4.13 -11.46
CA ALA A 166 -13.96 -3.65 -11.88
C ALA A 166 -12.80 -4.35 -11.16
N ASP A 167 -11.67 -4.39 -11.83
CA ASP A 167 -10.39 -4.64 -11.17
C ASP A 167 -10.04 -3.44 -10.27
N CYS A 168 -9.31 -3.70 -9.17
CA CYS A 168 -8.71 -2.60 -8.41
C CYS A 168 -7.33 -2.32 -9.01
N VAL A 169 -7.18 -1.18 -9.67
CA VAL A 169 -5.93 -0.78 -10.32
C VAL A 169 -5.41 0.50 -9.68
N GLU A 170 -4.17 0.43 -9.22
CA GLU A 170 -3.43 1.52 -8.62
C GLU A 170 -2.18 1.79 -9.47
N ALA A 171 -1.84 3.06 -9.67
CA ALA A 171 -0.71 3.48 -10.50
C ALA A 171 0.25 4.35 -9.68
N PHE A 172 1.55 4.05 -9.81
CA PHE A 172 2.64 4.82 -9.23
C PHE A 172 3.50 5.36 -10.36
N HIS A 173 3.34 6.63 -10.68
CA HIS A 173 4.13 7.32 -11.68
C HIS A 173 5.42 7.85 -11.04
N VAL A 174 6.56 7.37 -11.51
CA VAL A 174 7.87 7.73 -10.98
C VAL A 174 8.46 8.85 -11.82
N VAL A 175 8.71 10.00 -11.21
CA VAL A 175 9.40 11.12 -11.83
C VAL A 175 10.85 11.08 -11.38
N SER A 176 11.75 11.03 -12.36
CA SER A 176 13.20 11.00 -12.18
C SER A 176 13.82 12.19 -12.93
N PRO A 177 14.88 12.83 -12.40
CA PRO A 177 15.59 13.89 -13.11
C PRO A 177 16.59 13.35 -14.14
N TRP A 178 16.73 12.03 -14.24
CA TRP A 178 17.61 11.30 -15.13
C TRP A 178 16.80 10.46 -16.10
#